data_AF-A0A2W2BJM8-F1
#
_entry.id   AF-A0A2W2BJM8-F1
#
_cell.length_a   1.000
_cell.length_b   1.000
_cell.length_c   1.000
_cell.angle_alpha   90.00
_cell.angle_beta   90.00
_cell.angle_gamma   90.00
#
_symmetry.space_group_name_H-M   'P 1'
#
loop_
_entity.id
_entity.type
_entity.pdbx_description
1 polymer ?
#
loop_
_entity_poly.entity_id
_entity_poly.type
_entity_poly.pdbx_seq_one_letter_code
_entity_poly.pdbx_strand_id
1 'polypeptide(L)' 'MTATDRKAATVRIRLHGTPAETAAALDTLAQVLHIRHASRPYPDRRPPMFQRIYLDATPREDIRR' A
#
# COMPACT_ATOMS: atom_id res chain seq x y z
N MET A 1 -7.62 2.82 29.62
CA MET A 1 -6.73 3.17 28.48
C MET A 1 -7.55 4.01 27.52
N THR A 2 -7.44 5.33 27.66
CA THR A 2 -8.28 6.31 26.98
C THR A 2 -7.95 6.36 25.49
N ALA A 3 -9.00 6.38 24.66
CA ALA A 3 -8.98 6.48 23.21
C ALA A 3 -8.56 7.88 22.75
N THR A 4 -7.42 8.35 23.26
CA THR A 4 -6.87 9.67 22.95
C THR A 4 -5.96 9.51 21.74
N ASP A 5 -6.44 10.01 20.60
CA ASP A 5 -5.61 10.49 19.50
C ASP A 5 -4.83 9.44 18.67
N ARG A 6 -5.50 8.39 18.19
CA ARG A 6 -5.06 7.81 16.91
C ARG A 6 -5.64 8.65 15.78
N LYS A 7 -5.15 9.88 15.61
CA LYS A 7 -5.24 10.54 14.30
C LYS A 7 -4.59 9.56 13.33
N ALA A 8 -5.41 8.85 12.54
CA ALA A 8 -4.93 7.73 11.73
C ALA A 8 -3.80 8.26 10.83
N ALA A 9 -2.56 7.91 11.17
CA ALA A 9 -1.39 8.36 10.44
C ALA A 9 -1.52 7.81 9.02
N THR A 10 -1.96 8.68 8.11
CA THR A 10 -2.12 8.29 6.71
C THR A 10 -0.73 8.27 6.11
N VAL A 11 -0.31 7.09 5.65
CA VAL A 11 0.99 6.86 5.04
C VAL A 11 0.83 6.76 3.53
N ARG A 12 1.82 7.31 2.82
CA ARG A 12 1.92 7.22 1.36
C ARG A 12 3.11 6.36 1.01
N ILE A 13 2.87 5.24 0.33
CA ILE A 13 3.89 4.25 -0.02
C ILE A 13 4.02 4.20 -1.53
N ARG A 14 5.24 4.19 -2.04
CA ARG A 14 5.53 4.04 -3.47
C ARG A 14 6.23 2.71 -3.71
N LEU A 15 5.55 1.79 -4.40
CA LEU A 15 6.14 0.55 -4.89
C LEU A 15 6.77 0.78 -6.27
N HIS A 16 7.92 0.16 -6.49
CA HIS A 16 8.62 0.15 -7.77
C HIS A 16 9.21 -1.24 -7.99
N GLY A 17 8.83 -1.93 -9.05
CA GLY A 17 9.24 -3.32 -9.28
C GLY A 17 8.52 -3.92 -10.48
N THR A 18 8.85 -5.16 -10.83
CA THR A 18 8.12 -5.90 -11.86
C THR A 18 6.65 -6.07 -11.46
N PRO A 19 5.73 -6.38 -12.39
CA PRO A 19 4.33 -6.61 -12.04
C PRO A 19 4.13 -7.68 -10.96
N ALA A 20 4.97 -8.73 -10.97
CA ALA A 20 4.91 -9.80 -9.99
C ALA A 20 5.40 -9.34 -8.60
N GLU A 21 6.51 -8.59 -8.56
CA GLU A 21 7.05 -8.04 -7.31
C GLU A 21 6.09 -7.04 -6.67
N THR A 22 5.50 -6.14 -7.46
CA THR A 22 4.56 -5.14 -6.94
C THR A 22 3.26 -5.79 -6.45
N ALA A 23 2.77 -6.83 -7.13
CA ALA A 23 1.63 -7.62 -6.67
C ALA A 23 1.92 -8.32 -5.33
N ALA A 24 3.04 -9.04 -5.23
CA ALA A 24 3.42 -9.75 -4.01
C ALA A 24 3.64 -8.80 -2.81
N ALA A 25 4.26 -7.64 -3.06
CA ALA A 25 4.42 -6.61 -2.05
C ALA A 25 3.07 -6.01 -1.62
N LEU A 26 2.16 -5.78 -2.56
CA LEU A 26 0.81 -5.27 -2.28
C LEU A 26 0.02 -6.24 -1.40
N ASP A 27 0.04 -7.54 -1.73
CA ASP A 27 -0.66 -8.59 -0.96
C ASP A 27 -0.12 -8.68 0.47
N THR A 28 1.19 -8.56 0.65
CA THR A 28 1.82 -8.58 1.98
C THR A 28 1.44 -7.33 2.78
N LEU A 29 1.50 -6.15 2.16
CA LEU A 29 1.14 -4.88 2.81
C LEU A 29 -0.33 -4.84 3.21
N ALA A 30 -1.24 -5.41 2.40
CA ALA A 30 -2.67 -5.47 2.69
C ALA A 30 -3.02 -6.29 3.95
N GLN A 31 -2.11 -7.18 4.40
CA GLN A 31 -2.32 -7.93 5.64
C GLN A 31 -2.17 -7.04 6.87
N VAL A 32 -1.24 -6.07 6.83
CA VAL A 32 -0.85 -5.23 7.98
C VAL A 32 -1.32 -3.78 7.89
N LEU A 33 -1.70 -3.31 6.70
CA LEU A 33 -2.22 -1.98 6.45
C LEU A 33 -3.64 -2.03 5.90
N HIS A 34 -4.44 -1.05 6.27
CA HIS A 34 -5.68 -0.76 5.57
C HIS A 34 -5.37 0.15 4.36
N ILE A 35 -5.35 -0.43 3.17
CA ILE A 35 -5.10 0.28 1.91
C ILE A 35 -6.38 1.00 1.49
N ARG A 36 -6.36 2.33 1.45
CA ARG A 36 -7.52 3.15 1.06
C ARG A 36 -7.57 3.37 -0.44
N HIS A 37 -6.39 3.52 -1.05
CA HIS A 37 -6.27 3.77 -2.48
C HIS A 37 -4.96 3.19 -3.00
N ALA A 38 -5.02 2.62 -4.20
CA ALA A 38 -3.88 2.15 -4.96
C ALA A 38 -4.00 2.65 -6.40
N SER A 39 -2.96 3.33 -6.90
CA SER A 39 -2.95 3.82 -8.28
C SER A 39 -2.86 2.66 -9.28
N ARG A 40 -3.55 2.77 -10.41
CA ARG A 40 -3.35 1.83 -11.53
C ARG A 40 -1.98 2.05 -12.18
N PRO A 41 -1.28 0.99 -12.61
CA PRO A 41 -0.11 1.13 -13.47
C PRO A 41 -0.48 1.87 -14.75
N TYR A 42 0.39 2.77 -15.23
CA TYR A 42 0.14 3.54 -16.45
C TYR A 42 0.11 2.61 -17.67
N PRO A 43 -1.00 2.55 -18.43
CA PRO A 43 -1.16 1.61 -19.54
C PRO A 43 -0.27 1.94 -20.75
N ASP A 44 0.12 3.21 -20.92
CA ASP A 44 0.73 3.70 -22.17
C ASP A 44 2.26 3.62 -22.20
N ARG A 45 2.91 3.04 -21.17
CA ARG A 45 4.34 2.75 -21.26
C ARG A 45 4.50 1.43 -22.00
N ARG A 46 5.23 1.43 -23.14
CA ARG A 46 5.83 0.22 -23.73
C ARG A 46 6.36 -0.65 -22.60
N PRO A 47 6.11 -1.98 -22.61
CA PRO A 47 6.11 -2.83 -21.43
C PRO A 47 7.33 -2.51 -20.58
N PRO A 48 7.19 -1.82 -19.44
CA PRO A 48 8.36 -1.49 -18.67
C PRO A 48 8.67 -2.74 -17.86
N MET A 49 9.95 -3.13 -17.84
CA MET A 49 10.47 -4.10 -16.88
C MET A 49 10.06 -3.77 -15.43
N PHE A 50 9.69 -2.51 -15.13
CA PHE A 50 9.27 -2.05 -13.80
C PHE A 50 8.04 -1.11 -13.83
N GLN A 51 7.07 -1.39 -12.97
CA GLN A 51 5.87 -0.60 -12.69
C GLN A 51 6.05 0.28 -11.45
N ARG A 52 5.21 1.32 -11.34
CA ARG A 52 5.12 2.19 -10.17
C ARG A 52 3.69 2.21 -9.66
N ILE A 53 3.50 1.90 -8.38
CA ILE A 53 2.20 1.93 -7.71
C ILE A 53 2.31 2.84 -6.49
N TYR A 54 1.41 3.80 -6.37
CA TYR A 54 1.27 4.65 -5.20
C TYR A 54 0.12 4.13 -4.35
N LEU A 55 0.37 3.97 -3.06
CA LEU A 55 -0.60 3.53 -2.07
C LEU A 55 -0.82 4.65 -1.06
N ASP A 56 -2.08 4.90 -0.75
CA ASP A 56 -2.46 5.65 0.44
C ASP A 56 -3.08 4.67 1.43
N ALA A 57 -2.51 4.57 2.63
CA ALA A 57 -2.87 3.55 3.60
C ALA A 57 -2.90 4.12 5.03
N THR A 58 -3.57 3.40 5.92
CA THR A 58 -3.50 3.63 7.36
C THR A 58 -3.09 2.36 8.08
N PRO A 59 -2.48 2.45 9.27
CA PRO A 59 -2.26 1.28 10.12
C PRO A 59 -3.57 0.51 10.30
N ARG A 60 -3.52 -0.80 10.12
CA ARG A 60 -4.61 -1.67 10.57
C ARG A 60 -4.53 -1.71 12.09
N GLU A 61 -5.68 -1.69 12.78
CA GLU A 61 -5.67 -1.90 14.22
C GLU A 61 -5.06 -3.26 14.52
N ASP A 62 -4.10 -3.30 15.45
CA ASP A 62 -3.42 -4.54 15.79
C ASP A 62 -4.44 -5.51 16.40
N ILE A 63 -4.71 -6.61 15.70
CA ILE A 63 -5.62 -7.66 16.16
C ILE A 63 -4.88 -8.61 17.12
N ARG A 64 -3.58 -8.42 17.36
CA ARG A 64 -2.82 -9.17 18.35
C ARG A 64 -3.08 -8.59 19.73
N ARG A 65 -4.20 -8.99 20.32
CA ARG A 65 -4.50 -8.79 21.73
C ARG A 65 -4.37 -10.12 22.46
#